data_AF-A0AAU2KQI1-F1
#
_entry.id   AF-A0AAU2KQI1-F1
#
_cell.length_a   1.000
_cell.length_b   1.000
_cell.length_c   1.000
_cell.angle_alpha   90.00
_cell.angle_beta   90.00
_cell.angle_gamma   90.00
#
_symmetry.space_group_name_H-M   'P 1'
#
loop_
_entity.id
_entity.type
_entity.pdbx_description
1 polymer ?
#
loop_
_entity_poly.entity_id
_entity_poly.type
_entity_poly.pdbx_seq_one_letter_code
_entity_poly.pdbx_strand_id
1 'polypeptide(L)'
;MTSNDIQFDCQHRGDGGPLVIVPRIDGAPLTELIDGFEITDGMQPAGDAYGGLIPEFFRFGPMQDHFLGRSTNAMGPKTPVLGCECGEWGCWPLMARITATADFVTWDAFEQPHRKARDYLAFGPFQFDRRQYHDALQALSAVIGSDVDDTRA
;
A
#
# COMPACT_ATOMS: atom_id res chain seq x y z
N MET A 1 10.70 -8.08 -19.83
CA MET A 1 10.49 -7.97 -18.38
C MET A 1 9.04 -8.34 -18.14
N THR A 2 8.79 -9.35 -17.31
CA THR A 2 7.44 -9.70 -16.89
C THR A 2 6.96 -8.64 -15.90
N SER A 3 5.78 -8.08 -16.14
CA SER A 3 5.12 -7.23 -15.15
C SER A 3 4.81 -8.04 -13.89
N ASN A 4 4.92 -7.40 -12.73
CA ASN A 4 4.48 -7.96 -11.46
C ASN A 4 2.94 -8.08 -11.45
N ASP A 5 2.44 -9.04 -10.68
CA ASP A 5 1.02 -9.16 -10.31
C ASP A 5 0.76 -8.38 -9.01
N ILE A 6 -0.34 -7.63 -8.94
CA ILE A 6 -0.80 -7.00 -7.69
C ILE A 6 -2.15 -7.52 -7.23
N GLN A 7 -2.26 -7.76 -5.93
CA GLN A 7 -3.49 -8.08 -5.24
C GLN A 7 -3.59 -7.25 -3.96
N PHE A 8 -4.79 -7.18 -3.38
CA PHE A 8 -5.01 -6.51 -2.09
C PHE A 8 -5.63 -7.51 -1.12
N ASP A 9 -4.87 -7.90 -0.09
CA ASP A 9 -5.40 -8.65 1.02
C ASP A 9 -6.25 -7.73 1.89
N CYS A 10 -7.42 -8.21 2.30
CA CYS A 10 -8.41 -7.43 3.04
C CYS A 10 -8.85 -8.28 4.23
N GLN A 11 -8.46 -7.86 5.44
CA GLN A 11 -8.73 -8.61 6.67
C GLN A 11 -9.17 -7.66 7.78
N HIS A 12 -10.17 -8.05 8.56
CA HIS A 12 -10.58 -7.30 9.75
C HIS A 12 -9.59 -7.51 10.89
N ARG A 13 -9.27 -6.43 11.61
CA ARG A 13 -8.39 -6.49 12.77
C ARG A 13 -9.14 -7.08 13.99
N GLY A 14 -9.14 -8.40 14.10
CA GLY A 14 -9.92 -9.12 15.11
C GLY A 14 -11.41 -9.13 14.78
N ASP A 15 -12.21 -9.78 15.63
CA ASP A 15 -13.64 -9.96 15.37
C ASP A 15 -14.38 -8.60 15.37
N GLY A 16 -14.84 -8.18 14.19
CA GLY A 16 -15.55 -6.90 14.00
C GLY A 16 -14.68 -5.65 14.14
N GLY A 17 -13.35 -5.79 14.12
CA GLY A 17 -12.43 -4.64 14.05
C GLY A 17 -12.34 -4.07 12.64
N PRO A 18 -11.63 -2.95 12.45
CA PRO A 18 -11.62 -2.25 11.16
C PRO A 18 -10.96 -3.06 10.04
N LEU A 19 -11.36 -2.80 8.79
CA LEU A 19 -10.77 -3.43 7.61
C LEU A 19 -9.32 -2.96 7.39
N VAL A 20 -8.40 -3.91 7.28
CA VAL A 20 -6.98 -3.68 7.00
C VAL A 20 -6.67 -4.16 5.58
N ILE A 21 -6.07 -3.27 4.77
CA ILE A 21 -5.67 -3.55 3.39
C ILE A 21 -4.15 -3.68 3.31
N VAL A 22 -3.67 -4.81 2.81
CA VAL A 22 -2.23 -5.05 2.55
C VAL A 22 -2.03 -5.36 1.07
N PRO A 23 -1.28 -4.53 0.32
CA PRO A 23 -0.89 -4.88 -1.04
C PRO A 23 -0.02 -6.13 -1.07
N ARG A 24 -0.24 -7.00 -2.05
CA ARG A 24 0.59 -8.17 -2.34
C ARG A 24 1.17 -8.03 -3.74
N ILE A 25 2.48 -8.24 -3.88
CA ILE A 25 3.19 -8.17 -5.16
C ILE A 25 3.77 -9.56 -5.45
N ASP A 26 3.45 -10.11 -6.62
CA ASP A 26 3.83 -11.48 -7.02
C ASP A 26 3.51 -12.54 -5.96
N GLY A 27 2.40 -12.35 -5.26
CA GLY A 27 1.96 -13.26 -4.23
C GLY A 27 2.67 -13.11 -2.88
N ALA A 28 3.53 -12.11 -2.67
CA ALA A 28 4.15 -11.79 -1.38
C ALA A 28 3.53 -10.50 -0.78
N PRO A 29 3.18 -10.45 0.53
CA PRO A 29 2.75 -9.22 1.18
C PRO A 29 3.82 -8.14 1.11
N LEU A 30 3.42 -6.90 0.84
CA LEU A 30 4.37 -5.79 0.76
C LEU A 30 5.11 -5.55 2.07
N THR A 31 4.48 -5.86 3.22
CA THR A 31 5.10 -5.83 4.54
C THR A 31 6.31 -6.77 4.63
N GLU A 32 6.18 -8.01 4.14
CA GLU A 32 7.29 -8.97 4.11
C GLU A 32 8.39 -8.53 3.13
N LEU A 33 8.01 -7.96 1.99
CA LEU A 33 8.97 -7.47 0.99
C LEU A 33 9.84 -6.34 1.55
N ILE A 34 9.22 -5.33 2.17
CA ILE A 34 9.97 -4.19 2.73
C ILE A 34 10.82 -4.62 3.91
N ASP A 35 10.31 -5.50 4.76
CA ASP A 35 11.06 -6.04 5.90
C ASP A 35 12.30 -6.81 5.42
N GLY A 36 12.14 -7.71 4.45
CA GLY A 36 13.25 -8.47 3.87
C GLY A 36 14.31 -7.58 3.22
N PHE A 37 13.88 -6.50 2.55
CA PHE A 37 14.77 -5.50 1.98
C PHE A 37 15.57 -4.76 3.05
N GLU A 38 14.88 -4.18 4.05
CA GLU A 38 15.52 -3.42 5.13
C GLU A 38 16.51 -4.28 5.94
N ILE A 39 16.18 -5.55 6.19
CA ILE A 39 17.06 -6.51 6.86
C ILE A 39 18.30 -6.77 6.03
N THR A 40 18.14 -7.03 4.72
CA THR A 40 19.24 -7.35 3.80
C THR A 40 20.21 -6.17 3.66
N ASP A 41 19.68 -4.94 3.65
CA ASP A 41 20.46 -3.72 3.55
C ASP A 41 21.03 -3.26 4.92
N GLY A 42 20.78 -4.01 5.99
CA GLY A 42 21.31 -3.74 7.33
C GLY A 42 20.73 -2.48 7.98
N MET A 43 19.54 -2.04 7.56
CA MET A 43 18.87 -0.89 8.13
C MET A 43 18.41 -1.21 9.56
N GLN A 44 18.63 -0.31 10.52
CA GLN A 44 18.23 -0.54 11.92
C GLN A 44 17.37 0.62 12.44
N PRO A 45 16.27 0.36 13.17
CA PRO A 45 15.61 -0.95 13.30
C PRO A 45 14.90 -1.35 11.99
N ALA A 46 15.10 -2.58 11.51
CA ALA A 46 14.39 -3.15 10.36
C ALA A 46 13.27 -4.08 10.82
N GLY A 47 12.27 -4.25 9.96
CA GLY A 47 11.21 -5.23 10.17
C GLY A 47 10.11 -4.78 11.14
N ASP A 48 8.94 -5.42 11.04
CA ASP A 48 7.89 -5.43 12.08
C ASP A 48 7.39 -4.01 12.46
N ALA A 49 7.52 -3.07 11.52
CA ALA A 49 7.11 -1.68 11.70
C ALA A 49 5.93 -1.30 10.80
N TYR A 50 5.69 -2.08 9.76
CA TYR A 50 4.71 -1.79 8.72
C TYR A 50 3.48 -2.68 8.86
N GLY A 51 2.32 -2.04 8.88
CA GLY A 51 1.01 -2.67 8.81
C GLY A 51 0.24 -2.26 7.55
N GLY A 52 -0.93 -2.84 7.36
CA GLY A 52 -1.83 -2.44 6.28
C GLY A 52 -2.44 -1.05 6.46
N LEU A 53 -3.08 -0.56 5.41
CA LEU A 53 -3.86 0.67 5.44
C LEU A 53 -5.25 0.38 6.01
N ILE A 54 -5.77 1.27 6.85
CA ILE A 54 -7.11 1.18 7.42
C ILE A 54 -7.96 2.32 6.84
N PRO A 55 -8.83 2.06 5.84
CA PRO A 55 -9.62 3.10 5.19
C PRO A 55 -10.57 3.84 6.14
N GLU A 56 -11.10 3.17 7.16
CA GLU A 56 -12.04 3.78 8.11
C GLU A 56 -11.39 4.92 8.90
N PHE A 57 -10.12 4.76 9.26
CA PHE A 57 -9.42 5.74 10.08
C PHE A 57 -8.96 6.95 9.27
N PHE A 58 -8.90 6.83 7.94
CA PHE A 58 -8.32 7.85 7.09
C PHE A 58 -9.08 8.00 5.79
N ARG A 59 -9.50 9.24 5.51
CA ARG A 59 -10.15 9.59 4.25
C ARG A 59 -9.14 9.68 3.12
N PHE A 60 -8.66 8.53 2.63
CA PHE A 60 -7.84 8.42 1.41
C PHE A 60 -8.63 8.71 0.12
N GLY A 61 -9.95 8.95 0.24
CA GLY A 61 -10.86 8.99 -0.90
C GLY A 61 -11.14 7.60 -1.44
N PRO A 62 -11.62 7.47 -2.68
CA PRO A 62 -11.75 6.16 -3.33
C PRO A 62 -10.39 5.47 -3.38
N MET A 63 -10.30 4.20 -2.92
CA MET A 63 -9.04 3.45 -2.99
C MET A 63 -8.46 3.38 -4.40
N GLN A 64 -9.34 3.41 -5.41
CA GLN A 64 -8.93 3.47 -6.81
C GLN A 64 -8.08 4.71 -7.10
N ASP A 65 -8.51 5.89 -6.66
CA ASP A 65 -7.78 7.13 -6.86
C ASP A 65 -6.49 7.15 -6.03
N HIS A 66 -6.54 6.59 -4.82
CA HIS A 66 -5.39 6.46 -3.93
C HIS A 66 -4.25 5.68 -4.57
N PHE A 67 -4.54 4.45 -4.99
CA PHE A 67 -3.60 3.54 -5.64
C PHE A 67 -3.32 3.90 -7.11
N LEU A 68 -3.94 4.95 -7.65
CA LEU A 68 -3.51 5.58 -8.91
C LEU A 68 -2.65 6.84 -8.71
N GLY A 69 -2.30 7.17 -7.46
CA GLY A 69 -1.51 8.35 -7.12
C GLY A 69 -2.28 9.67 -7.20
N ARG A 70 -3.62 9.64 -7.29
CA ARG A 70 -4.48 10.79 -7.56
C ARG A 70 -5.03 11.46 -6.30
N SER A 71 -5.01 10.78 -5.15
CA SER A 71 -5.45 11.32 -3.85
C SER A 71 -4.43 12.26 -3.17
N THR A 72 -3.35 12.61 -3.85
CA THR A 72 -2.11 13.21 -3.30
C THR A 72 -2.17 14.71 -3.00
N ASN A 73 -3.25 15.40 -3.34
CA ASN A 73 -3.32 16.87 -3.28
C ASN A 73 -3.06 17.47 -1.87
N ALA A 74 -3.25 16.70 -0.79
CA ALA A 74 -2.95 17.14 0.58
C ALA A 74 -1.65 16.55 1.18
N MET A 75 -1.08 15.49 0.58
CA MET A 75 -0.03 14.65 1.20
C MET A 75 1.33 14.76 0.49
N GLY A 76 1.41 15.52 -0.61
CA GLY A 76 2.61 15.62 -1.43
C GLY A 76 2.66 14.56 -2.53
N PRO A 77 3.75 14.47 -3.32
CA PRO A 77 3.78 13.70 -4.57
C PRO A 77 3.79 12.17 -4.40
N LYS A 78 3.78 11.66 -3.17
CA LYS A 78 3.84 10.23 -2.86
C LYS A 78 2.59 9.78 -2.12
N THR A 79 2.21 8.53 -2.36
CA THR A 79 1.04 7.87 -1.79
C THR A 79 1.50 6.91 -0.69
N PRO A 80 0.85 6.90 0.49
CA PRO A 80 1.09 5.85 1.47
C PRO A 80 0.57 4.51 0.94
N VAL A 81 1.44 3.51 0.87
CA VAL A 81 1.11 2.14 0.44
C VAL A 81 1.05 1.15 1.61
N LEU A 82 1.66 1.51 2.75
CA LEU A 82 1.52 0.83 4.05
C LEU A 82 1.44 1.86 5.17
N GLY A 83 0.80 1.47 6.28
CA GLY A 83 0.75 2.20 7.54
C GLY A 83 1.63 1.57 8.61
N CYS A 84 1.40 1.93 9.87
CA CYS A 84 2.00 1.25 11.02
C CYS A 84 1.05 0.18 11.56
N GLU A 85 1.60 -0.89 12.13
CA GLU A 85 0.82 -1.94 12.80
C GLU A 85 0.00 -1.46 14.00
N CYS A 86 0.33 -0.30 14.57
CA CYS A 86 -0.51 0.34 15.59
C CYS A 86 -1.90 0.72 15.04
N GLY A 87 -2.05 0.82 13.71
CA GLY A 87 -3.27 1.22 13.01
C GLY A 87 -3.30 2.69 12.60
N GLU A 88 -2.31 3.48 13.02
CA GLU A 88 -2.14 4.87 12.59
C GLU A 88 -1.15 4.94 11.42
N TRP A 89 -1.62 5.35 10.23
CA TRP A 89 -0.73 5.40 9.06
C TRP A 89 0.40 6.43 9.23
N GLY A 90 0.13 7.57 9.88
CA GLY A 90 1.10 8.66 10.03
C GLY A 90 2.27 8.34 10.96
N CYS A 91 2.17 7.26 11.75
CA CYS A 91 3.21 6.87 12.70
C CYS A 91 4.47 6.34 11.99
N TRP A 92 4.31 5.36 11.09
CA TRP A 92 5.41 4.77 10.31
C TRP A 92 4.96 4.38 8.89
N PRO A 93 4.61 5.34 8.02
CA PRO A 93 4.13 4.99 6.68
C PRO A 93 5.27 4.57 5.76
N LEU A 94 4.97 3.64 4.84
CA LEU A 94 5.75 3.45 3.63
C LEU A 94 5.08 4.24 2.51
N MET A 95 5.80 5.21 1.96
CA MET A 95 5.32 6.07 0.87
C MET A 95 5.94 5.63 -0.44
N ALA A 96 5.19 5.68 -1.54
CA ALA A 96 5.69 5.40 -2.88
C ALA A 96 5.20 6.48 -3.86
N ARG A 97 6.00 6.79 -4.88
CA ARG A 97 5.47 7.48 -6.06
C ARG A 97 4.74 6.44 -6.91
N ILE A 98 3.49 6.76 -7.25
CA ILE A 98 2.67 5.93 -8.14
C ILE A 98 2.48 6.68 -9.45
N THR A 99 2.94 6.09 -10.55
CA THR A 99 2.78 6.65 -11.89
C THR A 99 1.97 5.69 -12.75
N ALA A 100 0.78 6.13 -13.18
CA ALA A 100 -0.08 5.36 -14.07
C ALA A 100 0.02 5.90 -15.50
N THR A 101 0.30 5.03 -16.46
CA THR A 101 0.26 5.29 -17.90
C THR A 101 -0.92 4.52 -18.53
N ALA A 102 -1.00 4.52 -19.86
CA ALA A 102 -1.99 3.73 -20.59
C ALA A 102 -1.76 2.21 -20.43
N ASP A 103 -0.50 1.79 -20.29
CA ASP A 103 -0.11 0.38 -20.35
C ASP A 103 0.39 -0.17 -19.01
N PHE A 104 0.90 0.69 -18.12
CA PHE A 104 1.48 0.25 -16.86
C PHE A 104 1.12 1.15 -15.68
N VAL A 105 1.17 0.58 -14.49
CA VAL A 105 1.28 1.32 -13.22
C VAL A 105 2.63 1.01 -12.61
N THR A 106 3.38 2.02 -12.22
CA THR A 106 4.72 1.86 -11.61
C THR A 106 4.72 2.42 -10.21
N TRP A 107 5.21 1.63 -9.25
CA TRP A 107 5.49 2.04 -7.88
C TRP A 107 6.99 2.14 -7.70
N ASP A 108 7.48 3.33 -7.39
CA ASP A 108 8.91 3.60 -7.23
C ASP A 108 9.17 4.73 -6.23
N ALA A 109 10.45 5.11 -6.10
CA ALA A 109 10.89 6.18 -5.20
C ALA A 109 10.31 6.03 -3.78
N PHE A 110 10.40 4.81 -3.25
CA PHE A 110 9.92 4.50 -1.92
C PHE A 110 10.62 5.36 -0.87
N GLU A 111 9.90 5.72 0.20
CA GLU A 111 10.50 6.42 1.33
C GLU A 111 9.75 6.14 2.64
N GLN A 112 10.48 6.37 3.73
CA GLN A 112 9.95 6.40 5.08
C GLN A 112 10.18 7.83 5.63
N PRO A 113 9.13 8.66 5.80
CA PRO A 113 9.25 10.08 6.16
C PRO A 113 9.97 10.39 7.49
N HIS A 114 9.93 9.46 8.45
CA HIS A 114 10.58 9.53 9.75
C HIS A 114 12.03 8.99 9.74
N ARG A 115 12.47 8.35 8.65
CA ARG A 115 13.82 7.77 8.45
C ARG A 115 14.44 8.27 7.15
N LYS A 116 14.53 9.59 7.02
CA LYS A 116 14.97 10.30 5.80
C LYS A 116 16.36 9.92 5.27
N ALA A 117 17.21 9.30 6.10
CA ALA A 117 18.56 8.87 5.72
C ALA A 117 18.59 7.49 5.05
N ARG A 118 17.48 6.74 5.03
CA ARG A 118 17.41 5.41 4.41
C ARG A 118 17.25 5.51 2.90
N ASP A 119 17.93 4.60 2.21
CA ASP A 119 17.91 4.51 0.77
C ASP A 119 17.06 3.32 0.31
N TYR A 120 15.90 3.61 -0.28
CA TYR A 120 15.00 2.58 -0.82
C TYR A 120 15.06 2.48 -2.35
N LEU A 121 16.10 3.04 -3.00
CA LEU A 121 16.22 3.03 -4.46
C LEU A 121 16.22 1.61 -5.04
N ALA A 122 16.82 0.65 -4.32
CA ALA A 122 16.90 -0.75 -4.74
C ALA A 122 15.69 -1.60 -4.34
N PHE A 123 14.71 -1.05 -3.62
CA PHE A 123 13.51 -1.80 -3.22
C PHE A 123 12.51 -1.99 -4.38
N GLY A 124 12.46 -1.03 -5.30
CA GLY A 124 11.68 -1.10 -6.53
C GLY A 124 12.56 -0.82 -7.76
N PRO A 125 11.96 -0.42 -8.89
CA PRO A 125 10.53 -0.21 -9.11
C PRO A 125 9.74 -1.53 -9.21
N PHE A 126 8.48 -1.50 -8.81
CA PHE A 126 7.50 -2.52 -9.18
C PHE A 126 6.65 -2.01 -10.34
N GLN A 127 6.43 -2.86 -11.34
CA GLN A 127 5.69 -2.48 -12.55
C GLN A 127 4.57 -3.47 -12.81
N PHE A 128 3.35 -2.96 -12.91
CA PHE A 128 2.14 -3.74 -13.08
C PHE A 128 1.50 -3.47 -14.44
N ASP A 129 0.94 -4.50 -15.08
CA ASP A 129 0.10 -4.33 -16.26
C ASP A 129 -1.15 -3.51 -15.90
N ARG A 130 -1.52 -2.54 -16.75
CA ARG A 130 -2.60 -1.60 -16.45
C ARG A 130 -3.96 -2.26 -16.26
N ARG A 131 -4.25 -3.34 -16.99
CA ARG A 131 -5.54 -4.04 -16.94
C ARG A 131 -5.60 -4.90 -15.68
N GLN A 132 -4.56 -5.69 -15.44
CA GLN A 132 -4.43 -6.49 -14.21
C GLN A 132 -4.56 -5.60 -12.97
N TYR A 133 -3.89 -4.44 -12.97
CA TYR A 133 -3.97 -3.47 -11.87
C TYR A 133 -5.39 -2.93 -11.67
N HIS A 134 -6.10 -2.64 -12.76
CA HIS A 134 -7.47 -2.16 -12.70
C HIS A 134 -8.41 -3.20 -12.09
N ASP A 135 -8.28 -4.46 -12.53
CA ASP A 135 -9.11 -5.55 -12.05
C ASP A 135 -8.89 -5.79 -10.54
N ALA A 136 -7.64 -5.71 -10.07
CA ALA A 136 -7.32 -5.76 -8.64
C ALA A 136 -7.97 -4.62 -7.84
N LEU A 137 -7.99 -3.40 -8.39
CA LEU A 137 -8.67 -2.26 -7.76
C LEU A 137 -10.21 -2.39 -7.76
N GLN A 138 -10.80 -3.00 -8.78
CA GLN A 138 -12.24 -3.29 -8.80
C GLN A 138 -12.59 -4.33 -7.72
N ALA A 139 -11.79 -5.40 -7.60
CA ALA A 139 -11.97 -6.39 -6.54
C ALA A 139 -11.88 -5.75 -5.15
N LEU A 140 -10.87 -4.91 -4.92
CA LEU A 140 -10.73 -4.15 -3.67
C LEU A 140 -11.95 -3.27 -3.38
N SER A 141 -12.45 -2.55 -4.39
CA SER A 141 -13.59 -1.64 -4.23
C SER A 141 -14.87 -2.38 -3.87
N ALA A 142 -15.05 -3.60 -4.42
CA ALA A 142 -16.19 -4.44 -4.09
C ALA A 142 -16.16 -4.89 -2.62
N VAL A 143 -14.99 -5.29 -2.11
CA VAL A 143 -14.82 -5.69 -0.69
C VAL A 143 -15.14 -4.52 0.24
N ILE A 144 -14.59 -3.34 -0.02
CA ILE A 144 -14.83 -2.14 0.80
C ILE A 144 -16.30 -1.71 0.73
N GLY A 145 -16.94 -1.83 -0.44
CA GLY A 145 -18.36 -1.53 -0.60
C GLY A 145 -19.25 -2.40 0.29
N SER A 146 -18.96 -3.71 0.33
CA SER A 146 -19.70 -4.66 1.19
C SER A 146 -19.49 -4.40 2.68
N ASP A 147 -18.26 -4.03 3.09
CA ASP A 147 -17.92 -3.77 4.49
C ASP A 147 -18.65 -2.55 5.08
N VAL A 148 -18.82 -1.50 4.27
CA VAL A 148 -19.58 -0.30 4.66
C VAL A 148 -21.06 -0.60 4.87
N ASP A 149 -21.62 -1.53 4.10
CA ASP A 149 -23.03 -1.94 4.23
C ASP A 149 -23.24 -2.78 5.50
N ASP A 150 -22.32 -3.67 5.84
CA ASP A 150 -22.40 -4.51 7.06
C ASP A 150 -22.26 -3.69 8.36
N THR A 151 -21.45 -2.63 8.36
CA THR A 151 -21.28 -1.74 9.53
C THR A 151 -22.53 -0.88 9.82
N ARG A 152 -23.46 -0.78 8.86
CA ARG A 152 -24.67 0.05 8.95
C ARG A 152 -25.94 -0.71 9.35
N ALA A 153 -25.88 -2.04 9.43
CA ALA A 153 -27.00 -2.91 9.83
C ALA A 153 -27.03 -3.17 11.34
#